data_AF-A0A957UIU7-F1
#
_entry.id   AF-A0A957UIU7-F1
#
_cell.length_a   1.000
_cell.length_b   1.000
_cell.length_c   1.000
_cell.angle_alpha   90.00
_cell.angle_beta   90.00
_cell.angle_gamma   90.00
#
_symmetry.space_group_name_H-M   'P 1'
#
loop_
_entity.id
_entity.type
_entity.pdbx_description
1 polymer ?
#
loop_
_entity_poly.entity_id
_entity_poly.type
_entity_poly.pdbx_seq_one_letter_code
_entity_poly.pdbx_strand_id
1 'polypeptide(L)'
;MQPINQPRKVSEMSIVELFCDVDDFCMAFEPKWQAKLLDMGKKGRGPKRQMITSEIMSIVIHFHQSGYRNFKRYYIDHVQRHMHREFPKLVSYNRFVEYMPSVLAPLLCYMQSRLSHSTGINFVDA
;
A
#
# COMPACT_ATOMS: atom_id res chain seq x y z
N MET A 1 -17.79 -18.75 -20.39
CA MET A 1 -17.46 -17.31 -20.27
C MET A 1 -17.37 -16.98 -18.79
N GLN A 2 -16.17 -16.73 -18.29
CA GLN A 2 -15.93 -16.25 -16.93
C GLN A 2 -16.33 -14.76 -16.87
N PRO A 3 -17.07 -14.29 -15.85
CA PRO A 3 -17.44 -12.89 -15.79
C PRO A 3 -16.23 -12.02 -15.47
N ILE A 4 -16.17 -10.92 -16.19
CA ILE A 4 -15.14 -9.88 -16.17
C ILE A 4 -15.08 -9.25 -14.77
N ASN A 5 -13.89 -9.17 -14.20
CA ASN A 5 -13.59 -8.59 -12.89
C ASN A 5 -14.20 -7.18 -12.73
N GLN A 6 -15.25 -7.09 -11.92
CA GLN A 6 -15.74 -5.82 -11.37
C GLN A 6 -14.60 -5.16 -10.56
N PRO A 7 -14.33 -3.84 -10.71
CA PRO A 7 -13.44 -3.16 -9.78
C PRO A 7 -14.07 -3.23 -8.38
N ARG A 8 -13.44 -3.99 -7.48
CA ARG A 8 -13.89 -4.07 -6.09
C ARG A 8 -13.80 -2.66 -5.49
N LYS A 9 -14.93 -2.12 -5.01
CA LYS A 9 -14.95 -0.94 -4.14
C LYS A 9 -13.96 -1.19 -3.00
N VAL A 10 -13.28 -0.15 -2.52
CA VAL A 10 -12.53 -0.19 -1.26
C VAL A 10 -13.55 -0.27 -0.11
N SER A 11 -14.36 -1.33 -0.08
CA SER A 11 -15.07 -1.81 1.10
C SER A 11 -14.02 -2.27 2.12
N GLU A 12 -14.35 -2.28 3.42
CA GLU A 12 -13.45 -2.78 4.47
C GLU A 12 -12.99 -4.21 4.13
N MET A 13 -11.79 -4.32 3.56
CA MET A 13 -11.12 -5.59 3.29
C MET A 13 -10.42 -6.02 4.57
N SER A 14 -10.39 -7.32 4.84
CA SER A 14 -9.47 -7.82 5.86
C SER A 14 -8.03 -7.48 5.48
N ILE A 15 -7.14 -7.37 6.46
CA ILE A 15 -5.71 -7.08 6.19
C ILE A 15 -5.09 -8.06 5.19
N VAL A 16 -5.50 -9.33 5.24
CA VAL A 16 -4.98 -10.38 4.34
C VAL A 16 -5.44 -10.13 2.91
N GLU A 17 -6.73 -9.85 2.70
CA GLU A 17 -7.26 -9.54 1.37
C GLU A 17 -6.64 -8.26 0.80
N LEU A 18 -6.50 -7.23 1.64
CA LEU A 18 -5.82 -5.99 1.28
C LEU A 18 -4.37 -6.26 0.87
N PHE A 19 -3.64 -7.07 1.66
CA PHE A 19 -2.26 -7.42 1.36
C PHE A 19 -2.15 -8.16 0.03
N CYS A 20 -2.98 -9.17 -0.21
CA CYS A 20 -2.97 -9.90 -1.49
C CYS A 20 -3.23 -8.96 -2.68
N ASP A 21 -4.23 -8.07 -2.58
CA ASP A 21 -4.55 -7.13 -3.67
C ASP A 21 -3.42 -6.12 -3.94
N VAL A 22 -2.78 -5.62 -2.87
CA VAL A 22 -1.63 -4.72 -2.95
C VAL A 22 -0.38 -5.44 -3.47
N ASP A 23 -0.15 -6.68 -3.06
CA ASP A 23 1.00 -7.48 -3.49
C ASP A 23 0.92 -7.81 -4.98
N ASP A 24 -0.26 -8.22 -5.47
CA ASP A 24 -0.52 -8.43 -6.90
C ASP A 24 -0.23 -7.15 -7.72
N PHE A 25 -0.65 -5.98 -7.21
CA PHE A 25 -0.32 -4.69 -7.81
C PHE A 25 1.19 -4.44 -7.82
N CYS A 26 1.88 -4.63 -6.69
CA CYS A 26 3.31 -4.41 -6.56
C CYS A 26 4.12 -5.34 -7.46
N MET A 27 3.71 -6.60 -7.62
CA MET A 27 4.34 -7.55 -8.54
C MET A 27 4.30 -7.06 -9.99
N ALA A 28 3.20 -6.44 -10.43
CA ALA A 28 3.08 -5.87 -11.76
C ALA A 28 3.74 -4.48 -11.91
N PHE A 29 3.74 -3.69 -10.84
CA PHE A 29 4.20 -2.29 -10.84
C PHE A 29 5.70 -2.14 -10.63
N GLU A 30 6.28 -2.84 -9.64
CA GLU A 30 7.68 -2.66 -9.23
C GLU A 30 8.68 -2.85 -10.38
N PRO A 31 8.60 -3.91 -11.22
CA PRO A 31 9.58 -4.10 -12.29
C PRO A 31 9.61 -2.91 -13.27
N LYS A 32 8.43 -2.41 -13.65
CA LYS A 32 8.27 -1.26 -14.56
C LYS A 32 8.78 0.03 -13.91
N TRP A 33 8.47 0.22 -12.64
CA TRP A 33 8.91 1.38 -11.87
C TRP A 33 10.43 1.41 -11.72
N GLN A 34 11.05 0.28 -11.37
CA GLN A 34 12.50 0.18 -11.25
C GLN A 34 13.21 0.43 -12.58
N ALA A 35 12.69 -0.12 -13.69
CA ALA A 35 13.23 0.15 -15.02
C ALA A 35 13.21 1.66 -15.36
N LYS A 36 12.09 2.35 -15.05
CA LYS A 36 11.96 3.80 -15.24
C LYS A 36 12.91 4.61 -14.36
N LEU A 37 13.13 4.19 -13.11
CA LEU A 37 14.09 4.86 -12.22
C LEU A 37 15.53 4.74 -12.74
N LEU A 38 15.90 3.59 -13.28
CA LEU A 38 17.22 3.36 -13.88
C LEU A 38 17.42 4.23 -15.13
N ASP A 39 16.40 4.33 -15.99
CA ASP A 39 16.40 5.20 -17.18
C ASP A 39 16.59 6.69 -16.81
N MET A 40 15.98 7.11 -15.70
CA MET A 40 16.16 8.47 -15.14
C MET A 40 17.51 8.69 -14.43
N GLY A 41 18.46 7.76 -14.54
CA GLY A 41 19.79 7.86 -13.93
C GLY A 41 19.79 7.72 -12.41
N LYS A 42 18.68 7.33 -11.78
CA LYS A 42 18.66 7.05 -10.34
C LYS A 42 19.32 5.69 -10.10
N LYS A 43 20.50 5.71 -9.47
CA LYS A 43 21.25 4.49 -9.11
C LYS A 43 20.44 3.63 -8.12
N GLY A 44 20.66 2.31 -8.24
CA GLY A 44 19.76 1.23 -7.81
C GLY A 44 19.34 1.15 -6.34
N ARG A 45 18.56 0.09 -6.05
CA ARG A 45 17.97 -0.18 -4.73
C ARG A 45 19.04 -0.05 -3.65
N GLY A 46 18.79 0.82 -2.66
CA GLY A 46 19.56 0.86 -1.42
C GLY A 46 19.52 -0.49 -0.68
N PRO A 47 20.07 -0.58 0.54
CA PRO A 47 20.14 -1.83 1.28
C PRO A 47 18.81 -2.60 1.29
N LYS A 48 18.88 -3.93 1.21
CA LYS A 48 17.68 -4.78 1.28
C LYS A 48 16.88 -4.39 2.53
N ARG A 49 15.64 -3.96 2.30
CA ARG A 49 14.72 -3.62 3.39
C ARG A 49 14.23 -4.90 4.05
N GLN A 50 13.97 -4.82 5.35
CA GLN A 50 13.40 -5.95 6.08
C GLN A 50 11.94 -6.20 5.69
N MET A 51 11.22 -5.11 5.40
CA MET A 51 9.84 -5.15 4.90
C MET A 51 9.79 -4.79 3.42
N ILE A 52 8.94 -5.49 2.68
CA ILE A 52 8.69 -5.24 1.25
C ILE A 52 7.66 -4.12 1.07
N THR A 53 7.61 -3.55 -0.15
CA THR A 53 6.75 -2.40 -0.46
C THR A 53 5.27 -2.69 -0.19
N SER A 54 4.79 -3.88 -0.55
CA SER A 54 3.39 -4.29 -0.36
C SER A 54 2.99 -4.38 1.10
N GLU A 55 3.86 -4.89 1.99
CA GLU A 55 3.63 -4.91 3.44
C GLU A 55 3.45 -3.48 4.00
N ILE A 56 4.37 -2.58 3.64
CA ILE A 56 4.35 -1.18 4.12
C ILE A 56 3.08 -0.49 3.60
N MET A 57 2.76 -0.64 2.31
CA MET A 57 1.57 -0.07 1.70
C MET A 57 0.30 -0.58 2.38
N SER A 58 0.21 -1.88 2.66
CA SER A 58 -0.95 -2.50 3.31
C SER A 58 -1.18 -1.93 4.71
N ILE A 59 -0.11 -1.77 5.50
CA ILE A 59 -0.21 -1.17 6.85
C ILE A 59 -0.70 0.28 6.79
N VAL A 60 -0.23 1.07 5.80
CA VAL A 60 -0.65 2.46 5.61
C VAL A 60 -2.11 2.54 5.16
N ILE A 61 -2.54 1.70 4.23
CA ILE A 61 -3.95 1.68 3.77
C ILE A 61 -4.86 1.23 4.91
N HIS A 62 -4.49 0.16 5.62
CA HIS A 62 -5.27 -0.35 6.74
C HIS A 62 -5.35 0.66 7.89
N PHE A 63 -4.33 1.49 8.11
CA PHE A 63 -4.43 2.60 9.07
C PHE A 63 -5.63 3.50 8.76
N HIS A 64 -5.81 3.88 7.50
CA HIS A 64 -6.94 4.72 7.08
C HIS A 64 -8.30 4.02 7.23
N GLN A 65 -8.34 2.69 7.07
CA GLN A 65 -9.55 1.89 7.28
C GLN A 65 -9.86 1.69 8.77
N SER A 66 -8.83 1.58 9.62
CA SER A 66 -8.97 1.26 11.04
C SER A 66 -9.61 2.35 11.91
N GLY A 67 -9.79 3.57 11.39
CA GLY A 67 -10.35 4.70 12.14
C GLY A 67 -9.43 5.32 13.21
N TYR A 68 -8.18 4.85 13.33
CA TYR A 68 -7.21 5.47 14.23
C TYR A 68 -6.85 6.89 13.78
N ARG A 69 -6.83 7.85 14.70
CA ARG A 69 -6.44 9.24 14.40
C ARG A 69 -4.93 9.48 14.38
N ASN A 70 -4.18 8.63 15.09
CA ASN A 70 -2.73 8.80 15.27
C ASN A 70 -2.00 7.55 14.77
N PHE A 71 -1.16 7.73 13.75
CA PHE A 71 -0.43 6.63 13.11
C PHE A 71 0.54 5.93 14.08
N LYS A 72 1.24 6.69 14.94
CA LYS A 72 2.17 6.12 15.92
C LYS A 72 1.45 5.19 16.90
N ARG A 73 0.28 5.59 17.38
CA ARG A 73 -0.55 4.77 18.28
C ARG A 73 -1.04 3.51 17.57
N TYR A 74 -1.57 3.65 16.36
CA TYR A 74 -1.96 2.52 15.52
C TYR A 74 -0.80 1.53 15.34
N TYR A 75 0.38 2.01 14.96
CA TYR A 75 1.52 1.14 14.71
C TYR A 75 1.98 0.42 15.99
N ILE A 76 2.19 1.14 17.08
CA ILE A 76 2.77 0.57 18.31
C ILE A 76 1.76 -0.29 19.08
N ASP A 77 0.52 0.17 19.22
CA ASP A 77 -0.46 -0.52 20.06
C ASP A 77 -1.22 -1.60 19.30
N HIS A 78 -1.38 -1.48 17.97
CA HIS A 78 -2.14 -2.43 17.17
C HIS A 78 -1.24 -3.29 16.27
N VAL A 79 -0.52 -2.69 15.31
CA VAL A 79 0.28 -3.45 14.33
C VAL A 79 1.36 -4.30 15.03
N GLN A 80 2.18 -3.66 15.86
CA GLN A 80 3.25 -4.34 16.60
C GLN A 80 2.75 -5.27 17.71
N ARG A 81 1.46 -5.33 18.04
CA ARG A 81 0.96 -6.28 19.06
C ARG A 81 0.19 -7.43 18.46
N HIS A 82 -0.55 -7.16 17.38
CA HIS A 82 -1.56 -8.08 16.88
C HIS A 82 -1.28 -8.58 15.47
N MET A 83 -0.37 -7.97 14.70
CA MET A 83 -0.18 -8.26 13.28
C MET A 83 1.15 -8.95 12.95
N HIS A 84 1.82 -9.54 13.94
CA HIS A 84 3.09 -10.25 13.74
C HIS A 84 2.95 -11.51 12.89
N ARG A 85 1.76 -12.13 12.86
CA ARG A 85 1.52 -13.32 12.05
C ARG A 85 1.47 -12.97 10.56
N GLU A 86 0.83 -11.86 10.25
CA GLU A 86 0.65 -11.32 8.92
C GLU A 86 1.94 -10.65 8.43
N PHE A 87 2.67 -9.99 9.34
CA PHE A 87 3.91 -9.28 9.06
C PHE A 87 5.03 -9.75 10.01
N PRO A 88 5.68 -10.90 9.72
CA PRO A 88 6.69 -11.48 10.63
C PRO A 88 7.99 -10.67 10.72
N LYS A 89 8.24 -9.76 9.76
CA LYS A 89 9.44 -8.92 9.70
C LYS A 89 9.17 -7.45 10.03
N LEU A 90 8.19 -7.18 10.90
CA LEU A 90 7.88 -5.84 11.36
C LEU A 90 9.13 -5.13 11.91
N VAL A 91 9.30 -3.87 11.51
CA VAL A 91 10.38 -3.02 12.00
C VAL A 91 9.87 -2.12 13.14
N SER A 92 10.78 -1.42 13.81
CA SER A 92 10.40 -0.40 14.79
C SER A 92 9.63 0.75 14.13
N TYR A 93 8.80 1.47 14.90
CA TYR A 93 8.04 2.62 14.40
C TYR A 93 8.93 3.63 13.65
N ASN A 94 10.07 4.01 14.21
CA ASN A 94 10.97 4.98 13.58
C ASN A 94 11.49 4.46 12.24
N ARG A 95 11.89 3.18 12.18
CA ARG A 95 12.34 2.55 10.94
C ARG A 95 11.23 2.45 9.91
N PHE A 96 9.99 2.21 10.34
CA PHE A 96 8.83 2.22 9.46
C PHE A 96 8.63 3.60 8.83
N VAL A 97 8.68 4.67 9.65
CA VAL A 97 8.56 6.06 9.18
C VAL A 97 9.66 6.41 8.18
N GLU A 98 10.89 5.95 8.39
CA GLU A 98 11.99 6.09 7.40
C GLU A 98 11.65 5.43 6.05
N TYR A 99 10.85 4.36 6.04
CA TYR A 99 10.45 3.68 4.81
C TYR A 99 9.27 4.35 4.11
N MET A 100 8.39 5.07 4.82
CA MET A 100 7.17 5.65 4.24
C MET A 100 7.40 6.49 2.98
N PRO A 101 8.38 7.42 2.89
CA PRO A 101 8.58 8.24 1.70
C PRO A 101 8.79 7.44 0.42
N SER A 102 9.42 6.28 0.55
CA SER A 102 9.77 5.44 -0.59
C SER A 102 8.60 4.65 -1.18
N VAL A 103 7.50 4.53 -0.45
CA VAL A 103 6.29 3.84 -0.92
C VAL A 103 5.18 4.81 -1.33
N LEU A 104 5.39 6.12 -1.20
CA LEU A 104 4.39 7.14 -1.58
C LEU A 104 4.03 7.06 -3.06
N ALA A 105 5.03 6.97 -3.94
CA ALA A 105 4.78 6.86 -5.38
C ALA A 105 3.97 5.60 -5.76
N PRO A 106 4.37 4.37 -5.37
CA PRO A 106 3.55 3.18 -5.65
C PRO A 106 2.18 3.23 -4.97
N LEU A 107 2.08 3.81 -3.77
CA LEU A 107 0.80 3.97 -3.07
C LEU A 107 -0.17 4.88 -3.84
N LEU A 108 0.29 6.04 -4.32
CA LEU A 108 -0.54 6.93 -5.12
C LEU A 108 -0.97 6.29 -6.44
N CYS A 109 -0.06 5.59 -7.12
CA CYS A 109 -0.40 4.85 -8.34
C CYS A 109 -1.42 3.74 -8.08
N TYR A 110 -1.27 3.01 -6.96
CA TYR A 110 -2.24 2.01 -6.53
C TYR A 110 -3.60 2.64 -6.29
N MET A 111 -3.69 3.71 -5.48
CA MET A 111 -4.94 4.42 -5.21
C MET A 111 -5.59 4.92 -6.51
N GLN A 112 -4.83 5.51 -7.42
CA GLN A 112 -5.33 5.95 -8.71
C GLN A 112 -5.85 4.78 -9.58
N SER A 113 -5.21 3.61 -9.52
CA SER A 113 -5.67 2.42 -10.25
C SER A 113 -6.98 1.84 -9.69
N ARG A 114 -7.26 2.07 -8.40
CA ARG A 114 -8.46 1.59 -7.69
C ARG A 114 -9.59 2.62 -7.68
N LEU A 115 -9.27 3.91 -7.79
CA LEU A 115 -10.22 4.97 -8.09
C LEU A 115 -10.60 4.85 -9.57
N SER A 116 -11.58 3.99 -9.86
CA SER A 116 -12.15 3.81 -11.21
C SER A 116 -12.38 5.15 -11.90
N HIS A 117 -12.08 5.22 -13.21
CA HIS A 117 -12.36 6.37 -14.07
C HIS A 117 -13.72 6.96 -13.71
N SER A 118 -13.75 8.19 -13.22
CA SER A 118 -15.00 8.90 -13.02
C SER A 118 -15.68 8.99 -14.38
N THR A 119 -16.67 8.14 -14.62
CA THR A 119 -17.61 8.31 -15.73
C THR A 119 -18.41 9.57 -15.42
N GLY A 120 -17.86 10.73 -15.78
CA GLY A 120 -18.54 12.00 -16.09
C GLY A 120 -19.58 12.60 -15.12
N ILE A 121 -19.84 12.03 -13.94
CA ILE A 121 -20.88 12.51 -13.02
C ILE A 121 -20.37 12.39 -11.59
N ASN A 122 -19.47 13.31 -11.21
CA ASN A 122 -19.26 13.64 -9.80
C ASN A 122 -20.18 14.82 -9.50
N PHE A 123 -21.42 14.55 -9.07
CA PHE A 123 -22.26 15.58 -8.48
C PHE A 123 -21.65 15.96 -7.14
N VAL A 124 -21.17 17.20 -7.06
CA VAL A 124 -20.87 17.88 -5.79
C VAL A 124 -22.20 18.44 -5.30
N ASP A 125 -22.73 17.92 -4.21
CA ASP A 125 -23.86 18.56 -3.52
C ASP A 125 -23.33 19.71 -2.66
N ALA A 126 -24.08 20.83 -2.66
CA ALA A 126 -23.71 22.12 -2.07
C ALA A 126 -24.04 22.20 -0.57
#